data_AF-A0A933U5S6-F1
#
_entry.id   AF-A0A933U5S6-F1
#
_cell.length_a   1.000
_cell.length_b   1.000
_cell.length_c   1.000
_cell.angle_alpha   90.00
_cell.angle_beta   90.00
_cell.angle_gamma   90.00
#
_symmetry.space_group_name_H-M   'P 1'
#
loop_
_entity.id
_entity.type
_entity.pdbx_description
1 polymer ?
#
loop_
_entity_poly.entity_id
_entity_poly.type
_entity_poly.pdbx_seq_one_letter_code
_entity_poly.pdbx_strand_id
1 'polypeptide(L)'
;MQSNSSTARPPDKLMTFLGHGNVDAPLWFLGMEEGTHEDRMTLEENLAIRVKHYSQVMDLHRSQELLGWPIAERTRLTHVWYWMAKLTRGLVHGDADWLDTNKARDYVRTALARETDDCFLAELLPLPKKSAQAWPEVYRQWWPTRSEYERAVIPQRIELLRESIARHRPRWIIAFGMEHAWAFERLLAPTNWAVIGKCRTGVLPRSSTRVAITPFFGNGAFGGHDAQQLLKSLREHS
;
A
#
# COMPACT_ATOMS: atom_id res chain seq x y z
N MET A 1 -19.07 0.65 39.68
CA MET A 1 -18.68 0.02 38.41
C MET A 1 -17.22 0.34 38.18
N GLN A 2 -16.33 -0.65 38.36
CA GLN A 2 -14.90 -0.47 38.09
C GLN A 2 -14.69 -0.46 36.57
N SER A 3 -14.13 0.64 36.06
CA SER A 3 -13.68 0.75 34.67
C SER A 3 -12.43 -0.10 34.50
N ASN A 4 -12.58 -1.31 33.97
CA ASN A 4 -11.45 -2.06 33.42
C ASN A 4 -10.94 -1.34 32.18
N SER A 5 -10.03 -0.41 32.38
CA SER A 5 -9.13 0.12 31.36
C SER A 5 -8.25 -1.05 30.90
N SER A 6 -8.62 -1.69 29.79
CA SER A 6 -7.77 -2.69 29.12
C SER A 6 -6.48 -2.01 28.69
N THR A 7 -5.36 -2.44 29.25
CA THR A 7 -3.99 -2.02 28.94
C THR A 7 -3.39 -2.80 27.75
N ALA A 8 -4.22 -3.55 27.01
CA ALA A 8 -3.76 -4.38 25.91
C ALA A 8 -3.16 -3.51 24.79
N ARG A 9 -1.92 -3.82 24.40
CA ARG A 9 -1.26 -3.22 23.25
C ARG A 9 -1.31 -4.18 22.06
N PRO A 10 -1.40 -3.66 20.83
CA PRO A 10 -1.21 -4.49 19.65
C PRO A 10 0.22 -5.08 19.64
N PRO A 11 0.41 -6.28 19.08
CA PRO A 11 1.74 -6.83 18.86
C PRO A 11 2.62 -5.89 18.02
N ASP A 12 3.84 -5.61 18.48
CA ASP A 12 4.78 -4.68 17.82
C ASP A 12 5.02 -5.06 16.35
N LYS A 13 5.13 -6.36 16.06
CA LYS A 13 5.32 -6.86 14.69
C LYS A 13 4.27 -6.36 13.71
N LEU A 14 3.01 -6.27 14.13
CA LEU A 14 1.95 -5.72 13.29
C LEU A 14 2.22 -4.22 13.07
N MET A 15 2.50 -3.49 14.14
CA MET A 15 2.66 -2.04 14.10
C MET A 15 3.88 -1.57 13.31
N THR A 16 4.94 -2.38 13.25
CA THR A 16 6.17 -2.07 12.52
C THR A 16 6.13 -2.52 11.06
N PHE A 17 5.18 -3.38 10.65
CA PHE A 17 5.07 -3.88 9.28
C PHE A 17 4.97 -2.73 8.28
N LEU A 18 5.86 -2.66 7.29
CA LEU A 18 5.88 -1.61 6.28
C LEU A 18 5.05 -1.98 5.06
N GLY A 19 5.16 -3.23 4.59
CA GLY A 19 4.61 -3.62 3.30
C GLY A 19 5.28 -4.83 2.67
N HIS A 20 5.00 -5.02 1.37
CA HIS A 20 5.48 -6.16 0.59
C HIS A 20 6.42 -5.78 -0.55
N GLY A 21 7.36 -6.65 -0.89
CA GLY A 21 8.27 -6.50 -2.03
C GLY A 21 9.64 -5.93 -1.66
N ASN A 22 10.25 -5.24 -2.61
CA ASN A 22 11.62 -4.75 -2.47
C ASN A 22 11.62 -3.31 -1.94
N VAL A 23 12.03 -3.08 -0.70
CA VAL A 23 12.04 -1.72 -0.12
C VAL A 23 13.00 -0.77 -0.84
N ASP A 24 14.03 -1.28 -1.51
CA ASP A 24 14.97 -0.50 -2.33
C ASP A 24 14.47 -0.28 -3.77
N ALA A 25 13.25 -0.72 -4.09
CA ALA A 25 12.66 -0.55 -5.41
C ALA A 25 12.53 0.93 -5.82
N PRO A 26 12.67 1.24 -7.13
CA PRO A 26 12.51 2.59 -7.63
C PRO A 26 11.07 3.11 -7.52
N LEU A 27 10.06 2.22 -7.49
CA LEU A 27 8.65 2.58 -7.40
C LEU A 27 8.01 2.04 -6.13
N TRP A 28 7.48 2.93 -5.31
CA TRP A 28 6.65 2.57 -4.17
C TRP A 28 5.18 2.85 -4.47
N PHE A 29 4.32 1.90 -4.14
CA PHE A 29 2.89 2.09 -4.02
C PHE A 29 2.54 2.24 -2.55
N LEU A 30 1.69 3.21 -2.22
CA LEU A 30 1.24 3.43 -0.84
C LEU A 30 -0.28 3.30 -0.75
N GLY A 31 -0.71 2.17 -0.20
CA GLY A 31 -2.10 1.88 0.13
C GLY A 31 -2.50 2.42 1.51
N MET A 32 -3.80 2.40 1.79
CA MET A 32 -4.29 2.73 3.12
C MET A 32 -4.05 1.58 4.10
N GLU A 33 -4.53 0.39 3.77
CA GLU A 33 -4.39 -0.83 4.56
C GLU A 33 -4.66 -2.06 3.67
N GLU A 34 -4.21 -3.23 4.10
CA GLU A 34 -4.50 -4.48 3.43
C GLU A 34 -5.95 -4.94 3.65
N GLY A 35 -6.56 -5.47 2.58
CA GLY A 35 -7.84 -6.18 2.67
C GLY A 35 -7.67 -7.57 3.28
N THR A 36 -8.63 -8.01 4.10
CA THR A 36 -8.75 -9.42 4.51
C THR A 36 -9.85 -10.15 3.77
N HIS A 37 -9.70 -11.47 3.71
CA HIS A 37 -10.64 -12.39 3.09
C HIS A 37 -11.17 -13.38 4.13
N GLU A 38 -12.03 -12.86 4.99
CA GLU A 38 -12.59 -13.56 6.14
C GLU A 38 -13.50 -14.75 5.77
N ASP A 39 -13.86 -14.89 4.48
CA ASP A 39 -14.50 -16.10 3.95
C ASP A 39 -13.55 -17.32 3.92
N ARG A 40 -12.24 -17.10 4.04
CA ARG A 40 -11.21 -18.14 3.98
C ARG A 40 -10.51 -18.40 5.30
N MET A 41 -10.27 -17.33 6.06
CA MET A 41 -9.50 -17.37 7.29
C MET A 41 -10.02 -16.26 8.20
N THR A 42 -10.30 -16.58 9.46
CA THR A 42 -10.74 -15.57 10.41
C THR A 42 -9.69 -14.47 10.57
N LEU A 43 -10.12 -13.29 10.99
CA LEU A 43 -9.18 -12.18 11.19
C LEU A 43 -8.15 -12.53 12.29
N GLU A 44 -8.58 -13.22 13.34
CA GLU A 44 -7.73 -13.68 14.44
C GLU A 44 -6.64 -14.64 13.96
N GLU A 45 -6.97 -15.62 13.11
CA GLU A 45 -5.99 -16.52 12.50
C GLU A 45 -5.02 -15.76 11.59
N ASN A 46 -5.53 -14.81 10.79
CA ASN A 46 -4.72 -13.96 9.92
C ASN A 46 -3.69 -13.16 10.73
N LEU A 47 -4.14 -12.53 11.81
CA LEU A 47 -3.29 -11.77 12.73
C LEU A 47 -2.26 -12.68 13.41
N ALA A 48 -2.66 -13.88 13.85
CA ALA A 48 -1.75 -14.84 14.45
C ALA A 48 -0.62 -15.26 13.49
N ILE A 49 -0.95 -15.50 12.21
CA ILE A 49 0.04 -15.80 11.17
C ILE A 49 0.98 -14.62 10.95
N ARG A 50 0.45 -13.40 10.85
CA ARG A 50 1.27 -12.19 10.67
C ARG A 50 2.24 -11.99 11.84
N VAL A 51 1.75 -12.08 13.08
CA VAL A 51 2.60 -11.98 14.28
C VAL A 51 3.67 -13.06 14.31
N LYS A 52 3.32 -14.29 13.93
CA LYS A 52 4.27 -15.40 13.96
C LYS A 52 5.33 -15.28 12.85
N HIS A 53 4.93 -14.93 11.63
CA HIS A 53 5.76 -15.14 10.43
C HIS A 53 6.23 -13.86 9.74
N TYR A 54 5.57 -12.72 9.90
CA TYR A 54 5.95 -11.52 9.16
C TYR A 54 7.17 -10.85 9.79
N SER A 55 8.07 -10.39 8.92
CA SER A 55 9.07 -9.36 9.18
C SER A 55 8.52 -7.98 8.83
N GLN A 56 9.33 -6.93 9.06
CA GLN A 56 8.96 -5.55 8.71
C GLN A 56 8.63 -5.39 7.22
N VAL A 57 9.33 -6.08 6.33
CA VAL A 57 9.04 -6.19 4.89
C VAL A 57 8.90 -7.67 4.55
N MET A 58 7.97 -8.02 3.67
CA MET A 58 7.69 -9.41 3.28
C MET A 58 7.60 -9.57 1.76
N ASP A 59 7.97 -10.73 1.23
CA ASP A 59 7.58 -11.10 -0.14
C ASP A 59 6.06 -11.26 -0.24
N LEU A 60 5.42 -10.60 -1.22
CA LEU A 60 3.96 -10.64 -1.35
C LEU A 60 3.44 -12.06 -1.61
N HIS A 61 4.10 -12.83 -2.46
CA HIS A 61 3.62 -14.17 -2.81
C HIS A 61 3.76 -15.11 -1.62
N ARG A 62 4.89 -15.06 -0.90
CA ARG A 62 5.09 -15.83 0.33
C ARG A 62 4.07 -15.44 1.39
N SER A 63 3.76 -14.16 1.53
CA SER A 63 2.75 -13.69 2.49
C SER A 63 1.37 -14.25 2.15
N GLN A 64 0.99 -14.27 0.87
CA GLN A 64 -0.26 -14.87 0.42
C GLN A 64 -0.29 -16.40 0.55
N GLU A 65 0.83 -17.09 0.33
CA GLU A 65 0.97 -18.54 0.59
C GLU A 65 0.74 -18.88 2.07
N LEU A 66 1.34 -18.12 2.99
CA LEU A 66 1.13 -18.30 4.42
C LEU A 66 -0.33 -18.08 4.83
N LEU A 67 -1.03 -17.17 4.15
CA LEU A 67 -2.46 -16.93 4.34
C LEU A 67 -3.36 -17.94 3.60
N GLY A 68 -2.79 -19.01 3.03
CA GLY A 68 -3.52 -20.08 2.36
C GLY A 68 -4.11 -19.65 1.01
N TRP A 69 -3.58 -18.60 0.39
CA TRP A 69 -4.10 -18.07 -0.86
C TRP A 69 -3.00 -17.69 -1.88
N PRO A 70 -2.20 -18.66 -2.35
CA PRO A 70 -1.11 -18.42 -3.30
C PRO A 70 -1.57 -17.66 -4.55
N ILE A 71 -0.81 -16.65 -4.97
CA ILE A 71 -1.16 -15.77 -6.10
C ILE A 71 -1.20 -16.55 -7.43
N ALA A 72 -0.28 -17.49 -7.62
CA ALA A 72 -0.16 -18.29 -8.83
C ALA A 72 -1.43 -19.12 -9.14
N GLU A 73 -2.15 -19.56 -8.10
CA GLU A 73 -3.33 -20.41 -8.22
C GLU A 73 -4.63 -19.62 -8.36
N ARG A 74 -4.58 -18.28 -8.29
CA ARG A 74 -5.78 -17.45 -8.31
C ARG A 74 -6.42 -17.43 -9.69
N THR A 75 -7.72 -17.75 -9.70
CA THR A 75 -8.59 -17.56 -10.86
C THR A 75 -8.92 -16.09 -11.09
N ARG A 76 -8.97 -15.28 -10.02
CA ARG A 76 -9.22 -13.84 -10.06
C ARG A 76 -8.21 -13.09 -9.20
N LEU A 77 -7.60 -12.07 -9.79
CA LEU A 77 -6.68 -11.15 -9.13
C LEU A 77 -7.37 -9.81 -8.90
N THR A 78 -6.87 -9.02 -7.95
CA THR A 78 -7.48 -7.73 -7.62
C THR A 78 -7.18 -6.69 -8.71
N HIS A 79 -8.13 -5.80 -8.97
CA HIS A 79 -7.92 -4.66 -9.90
C HIS A 79 -6.77 -3.74 -9.45
N VAL A 80 -6.55 -3.64 -8.14
CA VAL A 80 -5.44 -2.89 -7.55
C VAL A 80 -4.10 -3.42 -8.04
N TRP A 81 -3.89 -4.75 -7.97
CA TRP A 81 -2.65 -5.37 -8.43
C TRP A 81 -2.43 -5.23 -9.93
N TYR A 82 -3.50 -5.28 -10.73
CA TYR A 82 -3.38 -5.01 -12.17
C TYR A 82 -2.84 -3.60 -12.44
N TRP A 83 -3.34 -2.57 -11.76
CA TRP A 83 -2.84 -1.22 -11.96
C TRP A 83 -1.41 -1.04 -11.46
N MET A 84 -1.06 -1.64 -10.32
CA MET A 84 0.34 -1.63 -9.84
C MET A 84 1.29 -2.26 -10.86
N ALA A 85 0.92 -3.41 -11.42
CA ALA A 85 1.70 -4.07 -12.47
C ALA A 85 1.82 -3.19 -13.73
N LYS A 86 0.71 -2.62 -14.22
CA LYS A 86 0.72 -1.72 -15.39
C LYS A 86 1.60 -0.50 -15.16
N LEU A 87 1.49 0.14 -14.00
CA LEU A 87 2.28 1.33 -13.66
C LEU A 87 3.76 1.00 -13.48
N THR A 88 4.11 -0.17 -12.93
CA THR A 88 5.52 -0.60 -12.81
C THR A 88 6.13 -0.84 -14.20
N ARG A 89 5.45 -1.62 -15.05
CA ARG A 89 5.86 -1.88 -16.44
C ARG A 89 5.99 -0.59 -17.25
N GLY A 90 5.04 0.33 -17.09
CA GLY A 90 5.06 1.62 -17.76
C GLY A 90 6.18 2.51 -17.22
N LEU A 91 6.18 2.80 -15.94
CA LEU A 91 7.02 3.85 -15.36
C LEU A 91 8.48 3.42 -15.20
N VAL A 92 8.71 2.17 -14.77
CA VAL A 92 10.05 1.64 -14.49
C VAL A 92 10.64 0.98 -15.73
N HIS A 93 9.92 0.03 -16.34
CA HIS A 93 10.48 -0.77 -17.46
C HIS A 93 10.42 -0.06 -18.80
N GLY A 94 9.50 0.89 -18.96
CA GLY A 94 9.34 1.63 -20.21
C GLY A 94 8.60 0.84 -21.30
N ASP A 95 7.89 -0.23 -20.92
CA ASP A 95 7.18 -1.10 -21.86
C ASP A 95 6.18 -0.30 -22.70
N ALA A 96 6.21 -0.44 -24.02
CA ALA A 96 5.28 0.26 -24.91
C ALA A 96 3.81 -0.22 -24.74
N ASP A 97 3.63 -1.48 -24.36
CA ASP A 97 2.34 -2.14 -24.15
C ASP A 97 2.02 -2.32 -22.66
N TRP A 98 2.49 -1.41 -21.83
CA TRP A 98 2.30 -1.43 -20.38
C TRP A 98 0.82 -1.48 -19.95
N LEU A 99 -0.12 -1.04 -20.79
CA LEU A 99 -1.57 -1.09 -20.53
C LEU A 99 -2.21 -2.46 -20.81
N ASP A 100 -1.49 -3.40 -21.44
CA ASP A 100 -2.00 -4.73 -21.76
C ASP A 100 -2.37 -5.51 -20.47
N THR A 101 -3.60 -6.03 -20.43
CA THR A 101 -4.14 -6.71 -19.25
C THR A 101 -3.58 -8.13 -19.07
N ASN A 102 -3.27 -8.85 -20.15
CA ASN A 102 -2.69 -10.18 -20.05
C ASN A 102 -1.26 -10.10 -19.54
N LYS A 103 -0.46 -9.17 -20.05
CA LYS A 103 0.90 -8.94 -19.56
C LYS A 103 0.92 -8.44 -18.12
N ALA A 104 -0.02 -7.57 -17.74
CA ALA A 104 -0.19 -7.18 -16.35
C ALA A 104 -0.56 -8.38 -15.45
N ARG A 105 -1.45 -9.27 -15.91
CA ARG A 105 -1.79 -10.52 -15.18
C ARG A 105 -0.55 -11.37 -14.93
N ASP A 106 0.24 -11.57 -15.99
CA ASP A 106 1.42 -12.43 -15.93
C ASP A 106 2.45 -11.83 -14.97
N TYR A 107 2.65 -10.50 -15.02
CA TYR A 107 3.48 -9.77 -14.07
C TYR A 107 3.01 -9.93 -12.62
N VAL A 108 1.71 -9.82 -12.34
CA VAL A 108 1.18 -10.04 -10.97
C VAL A 108 1.51 -11.46 -10.49
N ARG A 109 1.41 -12.46 -11.37
CA ARG A 109 1.64 -13.87 -11.04
C ARG A 109 3.11 -14.24 -10.84
N THR A 110 4.04 -13.48 -11.40
CA THR A 110 5.46 -13.87 -11.39
C THR A 110 6.34 -12.89 -10.64
N ALA A 111 6.05 -11.58 -10.70
CA ALA A 111 6.98 -10.53 -10.31
C ALA A 111 6.43 -9.56 -9.25
N LEU A 112 5.15 -9.15 -9.32
CA LEU A 112 4.64 -8.05 -8.50
C LEU A 112 4.99 -8.24 -7.01
N ALA A 113 5.74 -7.27 -6.48
CA ALA A 113 6.11 -7.17 -5.07
C ALA A 113 6.83 -8.44 -4.54
N ARG A 114 7.63 -9.06 -5.40
CA ARG A 114 8.68 -9.99 -4.97
C ARG A 114 9.83 -9.23 -4.33
N GLU A 115 10.63 -9.92 -3.52
CA GLU A 115 11.84 -9.34 -2.90
C GLU A 115 12.86 -8.79 -3.91
N THR A 116 12.84 -9.29 -5.15
CA THR A 116 13.72 -8.86 -6.25
C THR A 116 13.00 -8.00 -7.29
N ASP A 117 11.76 -7.60 -7.04
CA ASP A 117 10.97 -6.81 -7.99
C ASP A 117 11.34 -5.33 -7.97
N ASP A 118 10.85 -4.59 -8.96
CA ASP A 118 11.03 -3.14 -9.10
C ASP A 118 9.92 -2.32 -8.42
N CYS A 119 9.11 -2.95 -7.56
CA CYS A 119 8.16 -2.22 -6.73
C CYS A 119 8.08 -2.68 -5.27
N PHE A 120 7.71 -1.72 -4.43
CA PHE A 120 7.36 -1.90 -3.01
C PHE A 120 5.92 -1.50 -2.76
N LEU A 121 5.17 -2.29 -2.01
CA LEU A 121 3.77 -2.06 -1.67
C LEU A 121 3.70 -1.74 -0.19
N ALA A 122 3.76 -0.46 0.14
CA ALA A 122 3.68 0.05 1.50
C ALA A 122 2.23 0.27 1.94
N GLU A 123 1.98 0.14 3.25
CA GLU A 123 0.67 0.40 3.85
C GLU A 123 0.76 1.52 4.90
N LEU A 124 -0.13 2.51 4.80
CA LEU A 124 -0.20 3.59 5.78
C LEU A 124 -0.62 3.05 7.15
N LEU A 125 -1.66 2.24 7.20
CA LEU A 125 -2.15 1.58 8.41
C LEU A 125 -1.74 0.10 8.43
N PRO A 126 -1.21 -0.39 9.57
CA PRO A 126 -0.66 -1.74 9.67
C PRO A 126 -1.69 -2.86 9.83
N LEU A 127 -2.89 -2.54 10.33
CA LEU A 127 -3.89 -3.56 10.64
C LEU A 127 -4.80 -3.84 9.43
N PRO A 128 -4.87 -5.09 8.95
CA PRO A 128 -5.70 -5.41 7.81
C PRO A 128 -7.18 -5.47 8.21
N LYS A 129 -8.10 -5.23 7.27
CA LYS A 129 -9.54 -5.43 7.52
C LYS A 129 -10.32 -5.72 6.26
N LYS A 130 -11.49 -6.35 6.43
CA LYS A 130 -12.33 -6.77 5.30
C LYS A 130 -12.87 -5.61 4.47
N SER A 131 -13.19 -4.49 5.12
CA SER A 131 -13.71 -3.31 4.43
C SER A 131 -13.41 -2.03 5.22
N ALA A 132 -13.42 -0.90 4.52
CA ALA A 132 -13.21 0.41 5.14
C ALA A 132 -14.21 0.72 6.27
N GLN A 133 -15.45 0.22 6.17
CA GLN A 133 -16.51 0.50 7.14
C GLN A 133 -16.51 -0.43 8.36
N ALA A 134 -15.81 -1.56 8.30
CA ALA A 134 -15.73 -2.50 9.41
C ALA A 134 -14.72 -2.03 10.45
N TRP A 135 -15.10 -2.07 11.74
CA TRP A 135 -14.15 -2.03 12.85
C TRP A 135 -14.24 -3.35 13.64
N PRO A 136 -13.32 -4.29 13.39
CA PRO A 136 -13.35 -5.62 13.99
C PRO A 136 -13.36 -5.62 15.52
N GLU A 137 -14.13 -6.53 16.11
CA GLU A 137 -14.23 -6.67 17.57
C GLU A 137 -12.87 -6.96 18.21
N VAL A 138 -12.04 -7.79 17.56
CA VAL A 138 -10.67 -8.08 18.00
C VAL A 138 -9.80 -6.82 18.13
N TYR A 139 -10.09 -5.73 17.40
CA TYR A 139 -9.33 -4.49 17.55
C TYR A 139 -9.83 -3.61 18.70
N ARG A 140 -11.06 -3.80 19.19
CA ARG A 140 -11.64 -2.99 20.28
C ARG A 140 -10.91 -3.13 21.59
N GLN A 141 -10.19 -4.24 21.78
CA GLN A 141 -9.32 -4.44 22.95
C GLN A 141 -8.13 -3.48 22.98
N TRP A 142 -7.67 -2.98 21.80
CA TRP A 142 -6.58 -2.02 21.65
C TRP A 142 -7.10 -0.60 21.43
N TRP A 143 -8.14 -0.46 20.60
CA TRP A 143 -8.80 0.80 20.30
C TRP A 143 -10.31 0.60 20.14
N PRO A 144 -11.13 1.13 21.07
CA PRO A 144 -12.59 1.03 21.01
C PRO A 144 -13.20 1.44 19.67
N THR A 145 -12.62 2.45 19.01
CA THR A 145 -13.12 2.97 17.74
C THR A 145 -12.02 3.11 16.69
N ARG A 146 -12.42 3.07 15.41
CA ARG A 146 -11.54 3.36 14.26
C ARG A 146 -10.88 4.73 14.39
N SER A 147 -11.62 5.74 14.84
CA SER A 147 -11.10 7.11 14.99
C SER A 147 -9.97 7.19 16.03
N GLU A 148 -10.10 6.46 17.14
CA GLU A 148 -9.04 6.39 18.16
C GLU A 148 -7.79 5.68 17.63
N TYR A 149 -7.97 4.58 16.90
CA TYR A 149 -6.88 3.88 16.22
C TYR A 149 -6.14 4.80 15.24
N GLU A 150 -6.85 5.44 14.31
CA GLU A 150 -6.23 6.31 13.31
C GLU A 150 -5.50 7.49 13.95
N ARG A 151 -6.09 8.10 14.98
CA ARG A 151 -5.48 9.22 15.72
C ARG A 151 -4.20 8.80 16.42
N ALA A 152 -4.17 7.60 16.99
CA ALA A 152 -3.00 7.08 17.68
C ALA A 152 -1.90 6.61 16.70
N VAL A 153 -2.29 6.01 15.58
CA VAL A 153 -1.38 5.23 14.73
C VAL A 153 -0.87 6.01 13.53
N ILE A 154 -1.69 6.83 12.87
CA ILE A 154 -1.26 7.57 11.66
C ILE A 154 -0.01 8.44 11.92
N PRO A 155 0.11 9.20 13.03
CA PRO A 155 1.32 9.99 13.27
C PRO A 155 2.59 9.14 13.35
N GLN A 156 2.53 7.98 14.02
CA GLN A 156 3.65 7.06 14.17
C GLN A 156 4.03 6.42 12.84
N ARG A 157 3.02 6.02 12.06
CA ARG A 157 3.21 5.45 10.72
C ARG A 157 3.80 6.44 9.73
N ILE A 158 3.37 7.70 9.80
CA ILE A 158 3.95 8.77 8.98
C ILE A 158 5.45 8.93 9.26
N GLU A 159 5.86 8.91 10.52
CA GLU A 159 7.28 9.02 10.87
C GLU A 159 8.07 7.82 10.36
N LEU A 160 7.60 6.61 10.67
CA LEU A 160 8.24 5.38 10.23
C LEU A 160 8.40 5.31 8.69
N LEU A 161 7.36 5.67 7.94
CA LEU A 161 7.41 5.68 6.48
C LEU A 161 8.32 6.80 5.94
N ARG A 162 8.39 7.97 6.57
CA ARG A 162 9.33 9.04 6.20
C ARG A 162 10.78 8.63 6.40
N GLU A 163 11.09 8.00 7.53
CA GLU A 163 12.42 7.46 7.79
C GLU A 163 12.81 6.45 6.71
N SER A 164 11.87 5.56 6.34
CA SER A 164 12.08 4.58 5.27
C SER A 164 12.28 5.26 3.91
N ILE A 165 11.44 6.23 3.53
CA ILE A 165 11.59 7.00 2.28
C ILE A 165 12.92 7.75 2.25
N ALA A 166 13.35 8.35 3.36
CA ALA A 166 14.61 9.08 3.44
C ALA A 166 15.84 8.16 3.29
N ARG A 167 15.74 6.94 3.82
CA ARG A 167 16.79 5.90 3.73
C ARG A 167 16.89 5.31 2.32
N HIS A 168 15.76 4.87 1.76
CA HIS A 168 15.71 4.09 0.52
C HIS A 168 15.57 4.96 -0.74
N ARG A 169 15.11 6.21 -0.59
CA ARG A 169 15.01 7.22 -1.65
C ARG A 169 14.40 6.69 -2.96
N PRO A 170 13.17 6.15 -2.93
CA PRO A 170 12.51 5.68 -4.15
C PRO A 170 12.43 6.82 -5.17
N ARG A 171 12.53 6.48 -6.46
CA ARG A 171 12.40 7.48 -7.53
C ARG A 171 10.95 7.96 -7.65
N TRP A 172 10.00 7.07 -7.42
CA TRP A 172 8.57 7.37 -7.50
C TRP A 172 7.81 6.80 -6.30
N ILE A 173 6.84 7.57 -5.79
CA ILE A 173 5.85 7.10 -4.83
C ILE A 173 4.45 7.40 -5.38
N ILE A 174 3.60 6.39 -5.47
CA ILE A 174 2.20 6.53 -5.90
C ILE A 174 1.31 6.10 -4.74
N ALA A 175 0.75 7.07 -4.04
CA ALA A 175 -0.28 6.84 -3.03
C ALA A 175 -1.66 6.81 -3.69
N PHE A 176 -2.54 5.90 -3.26
CA PHE A 176 -3.85 5.73 -3.89
C PHE A 176 -4.97 5.60 -2.86
N GLY A 177 -6.09 6.30 -3.13
CA GLY A 177 -7.24 6.36 -2.23
C GLY A 177 -7.47 7.77 -1.69
N MET A 178 -8.39 8.50 -2.31
CA MET A 178 -8.61 9.93 -2.03
C MET A 178 -9.17 10.22 -0.63
N GLU A 179 -9.86 9.26 0.00
CA GLU A 179 -10.39 9.42 1.37
C GLU A 179 -9.30 9.73 2.40
N HIS A 180 -8.06 9.31 2.13
CA HIS A 180 -6.91 9.52 3.01
C HIS A 180 -5.83 10.41 2.39
N ALA A 181 -6.19 11.19 1.37
CA ALA A 181 -5.26 12.12 0.72
C ALA A 181 -4.57 13.04 1.73
N TRP A 182 -5.28 13.50 2.77
CA TRP A 182 -4.71 14.35 3.82
C TRP A 182 -3.53 13.68 4.56
N ALA A 183 -3.59 12.36 4.79
CA ALA A 183 -2.54 11.64 5.48
C ALA A 183 -1.33 11.40 4.57
N PHE A 184 -1.59 11.12 3.28
CA PHE A 184 -0.55 11.03 2.26
C PHE A 184 0.14 12.38 2.02
N GLU A 185 -0.61 13.48 1.96
CA GLU A 185 -0.05 14.84 1.85
C GLU A 185 0.82 15.17 3.05
N ARG A 186 0.37 14.80 4.26
CA ARG A 186 1.18 14.94 5.46
C ARG A 186 2.43 14.08 5.37
N LEU A 187 2.33 12.81 5.01
CA LEU A 187 3.48 11.91 4.85
C LEU A 187 4.52 12.50 3.89
N LEU A 188 4.07 12.96 2.73
CA LEU A 188 4.87 13.45 1.62
C LEU A 188 5.12 14.97 1.71
N ALA A 189 4.95 15.57 2.89
CA ALA A 189 5.23 16.99 3.09
C ALA A 189 6.73 17.24 3.32
N PRO A 190 7.24 18.43 2.91
CA PRO A 190 6.56 19.41 2.07
C PRO A 190 6.56 18.96 0.61
N THR A 191 5.43 19.11 -0.09
CA THR A 191 5.33 18.93 -1.55
C THR A 191 4.48 20.05 -2.13
N ASN A 192 4.96 20.64 -3.23
CA ASN A 192 4.14 21.54 -4.05
C ASN A 192 3.32 20.70 -5.02
N TRP A 193 2.01 20.64 -4.80
CA TRP A 193 1.12 19.77 -5.56
C TRP A 193 0.57 20.45 -6.82
N ALA A 194 0.74 19.81 -7.96
CA ALA A 194 0.05 20.11 -9.21
C ALA A 194 -1.09 19.11 -9.44
N VAL A 195 -2.27 19.61 -9.83
CA VAL A 195 -3.44 18.78 -10.14
C VAL A 195 -3.42 18.40 -11.62
N ILE A 196 -3.56 17.10 -11.91
CA ILE A 196 -3.58 16.57 -13.27
C ILE A 196 -4.73 15.55 -13.36
N GLY A 197 -5.81 15.97 -14.02
CA GLY A 197 -7.05 15.21 -14.04
C GLY A 197 -7.55 14.97 -12.61
N LYS A 198 -7.66 13.69 -12.22
CA LYS A 198 -8.06 13.28 -10.86
C LYS A 198 -6.89 13.08 -9.90
N CYS A 199 -5.65 13.26 -10.37
CA CYS A 199 -4.45 12.99 -9.58
C CYS A 199 -3.84 14.31 -9.08
N ARG A 200 -3.06 14.21 -8.00
CA ARG A 200 -2.13 15.25 -7.56
C ARG A 200 -0.72 14.72 -7.74
N THR A 201 0.19 15.54 -8.24
CA THR A 201 1.59 15.18 -8.48
C THR A 201 2.52 16.23 -7.91
N GLY A 202 3.74 15.85 -7.55
CA GLY A 202 4.74 16.77 -7.04
C GLY A 202 6.10 16.11 -6.92
N VAL A 203 7.04 16.84 -6.30
CA VAL A 203 8.41 16.38 -6.07
C VAL A 203 8.80 16.66 -4.62
N LEU A 204 9.36 15.67 -3.94
CA LEU A 204 9.93 15.83 -2.61
C LEU A 204 11.22 16.67 -2.70
N PRO A 205 11.32 17.83 -2.01
CA PRO A 205 12.45 18.75 -2.18
C PRO A 205 13.83 18.19 -1.83
N ARG A 206 13.90 17.13 -1.01
CA ARG A 206 15.17 16.58 -0.49
C ARG A 206 15.69 15.35 -1.21
N SER A 207 14.87 14.68 -2.02
CA SER A 207 15.25 13.39 -2.64
C SER A 207 14.99 13.33 -4.14
N SER A 208 14.45 14.40 -4.75
CA SER A 208 13.91 14.44 -6.12
C SER A 208 12.90 13.32 -6.43
N THR A 209 12.46 12.57 -5.42
CA THR A 209 11.39 11.58 -5.49
C THR A 209 10.13 12.24 -5.99
N ARG A 210 9.56 11.70 -7.06
CA ARG A 210 8.29 12.17 -7.58
C ARG A 210 7.16 11.45 -6.90
N VAL A 211 6.15 12.21 -6.57
CA VAL A 211 5.06 11.71 -5.77
C VAL A 211 3.75 11.94 -6.49
N ALA A 212 2.81 11.01 -6.30
CA ALA A 212 1.46 11.16 -6.75
C ALA A 212 0.45 10.69 -5.70
N ILE A 213 -0.70 11.34 -5.68
CA ILE A 213 -1.90 10.88 -4.99
C ILE A 213 -2.98 10.67 -6.05
N THR A 214 -3.52 9.46 -6.13
CA THR A 214 -4.48 9.05 -7.16
C THR A 214 -5.81 8.60 -6.55
N PRO A 215 -6.88 8.53 -7.35
CA PRO A 215 -8.04 7.69 -7.03
C PRO A 215 -7.63 6.25 -6.69
N PHE A 216 -8.49 5.56 -5.96
CA PHE A 216 -8.31 4.14 -5.66
C PHE A 216 -8.26 3.32 -6.95
N PHE A 217 -7.34 2.35 -7.02
CA PHE A 217 -7.17 1.51 -8.21
C PHE A 217 -8.30 0.48 -8.42
N GLY A 218 -9.09 0.20 -7.39
CA GLY A 218 -10.29 -0.64 -7.51
C GLY A 218 -11.54 0.14 -7.94
N ASN A 219 -12.62 -0.59 -8.20
CA ASN A 219 -13.98 -0.06 -8.42
C ASN A 219 -14.12 0.94 -9.58
N GLY A 220 -13.16 0.97 -10.52
CA GLY A 220 -13.22 1.86 -11.70
C GLY A 220 -12.92 3.33 -11.40
N ALA A 221 -12.45 3.68 -10.20
CA ALA A 221 -12.14 5.08 -9.85
C ALA A 221 -10.92 5.63 -10.62
N PHE A 222 -10.04 4.72 -11.04
CA PHE A 222 -8.82 4.99 -11.81
C PHE A 222 -8.82 4.18 -13.12
N GLY A 223 -8.64 4.87 -14.25
CA GLY A 223 -8.70 4.28 -15.59
C GLY A 223 -7.43 4.49 -16.43
N GLY A 224 -7.44 3.98 -17.66
CA GLY A 224 -6.30 4.08 -18.57
C GLY A 224 -5.91 5.51 -18.93
N HIS A 225 -6.89 6.40 -19.08
CA HIS A 225 -6.65 7.82 -19.32
C HIS A 225 -5.94 8.49 -18.13
N ASP A 226 -6.42 8.24 -16.91
CA ASP A 226 -5.80 8.75 -15.68
C ASP A 226 -4.35 8.24 -15.56
N ALA A 227 -4.14 6.95 -15.84
CA ALA A 227 -2.82 6.32 -15.79
C ALA A 227 -1.84 6.91 -16.81
N GLN A 228 -2.29 7.21 -18.04
CA GLN A 228 -1.47 7.84 -19.07
C GLN A 228 -1.04 9.27 -18.68
N GLN A 229 -1.98 10.06 -18.18
CA GLN A 229 -1.69 11.42 -17.69
C GLN A 229 -0.69 11.39 -16.53
N LEU A 230 -0.89 10.45 -15.59
CA LEU A 230 0.01 10.25 -14.46
C LEU A 230 1.42 9.88 -14.93
N LEU A 231 1.55 8.89 -15.82
CA LEU A 231 2.86 8.43 -16.31
C LEU A 231 3.63 9.57 -17.00
N LYS A 232 2.93 10.37 -17.81
CA LYS A 232 3.50 11.52 -18.50
C LYS A 232 4.06 12.53 -17.49
N SER A 233 3.25 12.95 -16.52
CA SER A 233 3.69 13.90 -15.48
C SER A 233 4.87 13.38 -14.66
N LEU A 234 4.79 12.12 -14.22
CA LEU A 234 5.86 11.48 -13.45
C LEU A 234 7.13 11.22 -14.25
N ARG A 235 7.14 11.37 -15.58
CA ARG A 235 8.32 11.27 -16.45
C ARG A 235 8.89 12.63 -16.86
N GLU A 236 8.07 13.66 -17.06
CA GLU A 236 8.51 14.97 -17.58
C GLU A 236 9.41 15.77 -16.63
N HIS A 237 9.41 15.46 -15.34
CA HIS A 237 10.28 16.11 -14.35
C HIS A 237 11.68 15.45 -14.24
N SER A 238 12.15 14.72 -15.28
CA SER A 238 13.41 13.92 -15.30
C SER A 238 14.57 14.63 -15.95
#